data_AF-A0A3D5SCV9-F1
#
_entry.id   AF-A0A3D5SCV9-F1
#
_cell.length_a   1.000
_cell.length_b   1.000
_cell.length_c   1.000
_cell.angle_alpha   90.00
_cell.angle_beta   90.00
_cell.angle_gamma   90.00
#
_symmetry.space_group_name_H-M   'P 1'
#
loop_
_entity.id
_entity.type
_entity.pdbx_description
1 polymer ?
#
loop_
_entity_poly.entity_id
_entity_poly.type
_entity_poly.pdbx_seq_one_letter_code
_entity_poly.pdbx_strand_id
1 'polypeptide(L)' 'MINQILELIISSVVELYTMLVLLRLMMQLARADFYNPISQFIVKATDPLLKPLRRFIPGLWGVDMPSIVLALLVQIIGL' A
#
# COMPACT_ATOMS: atom_id res chain seq x y z
N MET A 1 8.97 14.44 24.83
CA MET A 1 9.16 15.34 23.67
C MET A 1 9.81 14.63 22.49
N ILE A 2 11.07 14.17 22.56
CA ILE A 2 11.72 13.48 21.41
C ILE A 2 10.95 12.22 20.99
N ASN A 3 10.54 11.38 21.95
CA ASN A 3 9.77 10.17 21.64
C ASN A 3 8.44 10.47 20.92
N GLN A 4 7.74 11.53 21.32
CA GLN A 4 6.48 11.95 20.69
C GLN A 4 6.71 12.42 19.24
N ILE A 5 7.82 13.10 18.99
CA ILE A 5 8.20 13.53 17.63
C ILE A 5 8.51 12.29 16.77
N LEU A 6 9.23 11.31 17.32
CA LEU A 6 9.54 10.06 16.63
C LEU A 6 8.27 9.26 16.31
N GLU A 7 7.37 9.12 17.28
CA GLU A 7 6.07 8.48 17.11
C GLU A 7 5.25 9.16 15.99
N LEU A 8 5.17 10.49 15.98
CA LEU A 8 4.47 11.26 14.94
C LEU A 8 5.07 11.02 13.55
N ILE A 9 6.41 11.04 13.43
CA ILE A 9 7.07 10.83 12.13
C ILE A 9 6.82 9.42 11.63
N ILE A 10 6.94 8.42 12.51
CA ILE A 10 6.71 7.02 12.16
C ILE A 10 5.24 6.81 11.75
N SER A 11 4.28 7.30 12.55
CA SER A 11 2.85 7.17 12.24
C SER A 11 2.51 7.85 10.92
N SER A 12 3.03 9.06 10.67
CA SER A 12 2.80 9.79 9.43
C SER A 12 3.32 9.03 8.20
N VAL A 13 4.51 8.43 8.29
CA VAL A 13 5.08 7.64 7.19
C VAL A 13 4.27 6.37 6.95
N VAL A 14 3.85 5.68 8.00
CA VAL A 14 2.99 4.49 7.91
C VAL A 14 1.66 4.86 7.26
N GLU A 15 0.98 5.92 7.71
CA GLU A 15 -0.29 6.37 7.17
C GLU A 15 -0.19 6.75 5.69
N LEU A 16 0.86 7.48 5.31
CA LEU A 16 1.14 7.81 3.91
C LEU A 16 1.37 6.54 3.07
N TYR A 17 2.11 5.56 3.60
CA TYR A 17 2.33 4.30 2.90
C TYR A 17 1.02 3.50 2.74
N THR A 18 0.22 3.40 3.79
CA THR A 18 -1.11 2.77 3.74
C THR A 18 -1.98 3.44 2.68
N MET A 19 -1.97 4.78 2.61
CA MET A 19 -2.69 5.53 1.57
C MET A 19 -2.23 5.12 0.16
N LEU A 20 -0.93 4.95 -0.09
CA LEU A 20 -0.43 4.47 -1.39
C LEU A 20 -0.94 3.07 -1.74
N VAL A 21 -0.98 2.15 -0.77
CA VAL A 21 -1.49 0.80 -0.98
C VAL A 21 -2.99 0.82 -1.28
N LEU A 22 -3.76 1.65 -0.58
CA LEU A 22 -5.19 1.83 -0.86
C LEU A 22 -5.42 2.49 -2.23
N LEU A 23 -4.63 3.49 -2.59
CA LEU A 23 -4.69 4.11 -3.92
C LEU A 23 -4.42 3.10 -5.03
N ARG A 24 -3.47 2.17 -4.84
CA ARG A 24 -3.23 1.07 -5.78
C ARG A 24 -4.50 0.23 -5.98
N LEU A 25 -5.17 -0.14 -4.90
CA LEU A 25 -6.43 -0.88 -4.94
C LEU A 25 -7.51 -0.09 -5.68
N MET A 26 -7.67 1.19 -5.35
CA MET A 26 -8.64 2.08 -6.00
C MET A 26 -8.37 2.22 -7.49
N MET A 27 -7.11 2.36 -7.90
CA MET A 27 -6.72 2.41 -9.31
C MET A 27 -7.10 1.13 -10.05
N GLN A 28 -6.93 -0.04 -9.43
CA GLN A 28 -7.35 -1.31 -10.03
C GLN A 28 -8.88 -1.39 -10.16
N LEU A 29 -9.62 -1.01 -9.11
CA LEU A 29 -11.09 -1.01 -9.11
C LEU A 29 -11.66 -0.03 -10.15
N ALA A 30 -11.06 1.16 -10.26
CA ALA A 30 -11.43 2.19 -11.22
C ALA A 30 -10.93 1.91 -12.64
N ARG A 31 -10.15 0.84 -12.85
CA ARG A 31 -9.47 0.52 -14.12
C ARG A 31 -8.65 1.72 -14.64
N ALA A 32 -7.92 2.37 -13.73
CA ALA A 32 -7.10 3.53 -14.03
C ALA A 32 -5.97 3.16 -15.02
N ASP A 33 -5.59 4.14 -15.83
CA ASP A 33 -4.53 3.96 -16.82
C ASP A 33 -3.15 3.82 -16.16
N PHE A 34 -2.54 2.64 -16.28
CA PHE A 34 -1.21 2.34 -15.75
C PHE A 34 -0.06 3.05 -16.48
N TYR A 35 -0.31 3.68 -17.63
CA TYR A 35 0.68 4.50 -18.33
C TYR A 35 0.86 5.88 -17.66
N ASN A 36 -0.08 6.32 -16.81
CA ASN A 36 0.06 7.56 -16.08
C ASN A 36 1.27 7.50 -15.12
N PRO A 37 2.19 8.49 -15.15
CA PRO A 37 3.33 8.55 -14.23
C PRO A 37 2.97 8.40 -12.75
N ILE A 38 1.81 8.93 -12.32
CA ILE A 38 1.31 8.82 -10.94
C ILE A 38 0.97 7.36 -10.63
N SER A 39 0.26 6.68 -11.52
CA SER A 39 -0.08 5.27 -11.36
C SER A 39 1.15 4.38 -11.33
N GLN A 40 2.14 4.66 -12.19
CA GLN A 40 3.43 3.97 -12.16
C GLN A 40 4.19 4.21 -10.86
N PHE A 41 4.18 5.43 -10.33
CA PHE A 41 4.81 5.75 -9.06
C PHE A 41 4.18 4.94 -7.92
N ILE A 42 2.85 4.95 -7.81
CA ILE A 42 2.12 4.21 -6.76
C ILE A 42 2.42 2.71 -6.85
N VAL A 43 2.37 2.13 -8.06
CA VAL A 43 2.69 0.71 -8.28
C VAL A 43 4.14 0.40 -7.88
N LYS A 44 5.11 1.22 -8.31
CA LYS A 44 6.54 1.00 -8.00
C LYS A 44 6.85 1.19 -6.52
N ALA A 45 6.21 2.13 -5.84
CA ALA A 45 6.40 2.37 -4.42
C ALA A 45 5.86 1.22 -3.54
N THR A 46 4.77 0.57 -3.99
CA THR A 46 4.11 -0.50 -3.23
C THR A 46 4.56 -1.91 -3.63
N ASP A 47 5.10 -2.09 -4.85
CA ASP A 47 5.54 -3.38 -5.40
C ASP A 47 6.56 -4.16 -4.55
N PRO A 48 7.60 -3.54 -3.94
CA PRO A 48 8.62 -4.28 -3.19
C PRO A 48 8.04 -5.13 -2.05
N LEU A 49 7.00 -4.64 -1.38
CA LEU A 49 6.31 -5.38 -0.31
C LEU A 49 5.20 -6.29 -0.84
N LEU A 50 4.55 -5.93 -1.96
CA LEU A 50 3.50 -6.74 -2.56
C LEU A 50 4.01 -7.97 -3.33
N LYS A 51 5.18 -7.89 -3.97
CA LYS A 51 5.79 -9.00 -4.72
C LYS A 51 6.02 -10.27 -3.89
N PRO A 52 6.63 -10.22 -2.69
CA PRO A 52 6.76 -11.40 -1.86
C PRO A 52 5.40 -11.90 -1.36
N LEU A 53 4.48 -10.99 -1.02
CA LEU A 53 3.15 -11.34 -0.52
C LEU A 53 2.29 -12.07 -1.58
N ARG A 54 2.41 -11.66 -2.84
CA ARG A 54 1.79 -12.31 -4.02
C ARG A 54 2.20 -13.76 -4.24
N ARG A 55 3.32 -14.20 -3.64
CA ARG A 55 3.72 -15.62 -3.72
C ARG A 55 2.82 -16.52 -2.87
N PHE A 56 2.23 -15.96 -1.81
CA PHE A 56 1.38 -16.69 -0.87
C PHE A 56 -0.11 -16.42 -1.11
N ILE A 57 -0.44 -15.21 -1.56
CA ILE A 57 -1.82 -14.75 -1.70
C ILE A 57 -2.06 -14.39 -3.18
N PRO A 58 -2.80 -15.21 -3.93
CA PRO A 58 -3.17 -14.85 -5.30
C PRO A 58 -4.19 -13.71 -5.31
N GLY A 59 -4.23 -12.95 -6.42
CA GLY A 59 -5.34 -12.04 -6.67
C GLY A 59 -6.64 -12.82 -6.91
N LEU A 60 -7.78 -12.32 -6.41
CA LEU A 60 -9.09 -12.95 -6.53
C LEU A 60 -10.09 -11.97 -7.14
N TRP A 61 -10.93 -12.45 -8.06
CA TRP A 61 -12.01 -11.67 -8.69
C TRP A 61 -11.59 -10.34 -9.32
N GLY A 62 -10.38 -10.27 -9.88
CA GLY A 62 -9.85 -9.03 -10.47
C GLY A 62 -9.40 -7.98 -9.45
N VAL A 63 -9.37 -8.34 -8.16
CA VAL A 63 -8.87 -7.51 -7.05
C VAL A 63 -7.53 -8.05 -6.57
N ASP A 64 -6.57 -7.15 -6.34
CA ASP A 64 -5.28 -7.48 -5.75
C ASP A 64 -5.42 -7.68 -4.24
N MET A 65 -5.88 -8.87 -3.84
CA MET A 65 -5.97 -9.30 -2.45
C MET A 65 -4.68 -9.05 -1.62
N PRO A 66 -3.47 -9.23 -2.18
CA PRO A 66 -2.23 -8.82 -1.51
C PRO A 66 -2.21 -7.36 -1.08
N SER A 67 -2.80 -6.44 -1.85
CA SER A 67 -2.87 -5.03 -1.48
C SER A 67 -3.77 -4.80 -0.26
N ILE A 68 -4.89 -5.51 -0.17
CA ILE A 68 -5.78 -5.46 1.02
C ILE A 68 -5.03 -5.97 2.24
N VAL A 69 -4.40 -7.14 2.13
CA VAL A 69 -3.67 -7.76 3.23
C VAL A 69 -2.50 -6.89 3.66
N LEU A 70 -1.75 -6.32 2.73
CA LEU A 70 -0.65 -5.41 3.06
C LEU A 70 -1.14 -4.16 3.78
N ALA A 71 -2.23 -3.53 3.32
CA ALA A 71 -2.80 -2.36 3.99
C ALA A 71 -3.21 -2.67 5.43
N LEU A 72 -3.86 -3.83 5.67
CA LEU A 72 -4.22 -4.28 7.00
C LEU A 72 -3.00 -4.55 7.88
N LEU A 73 -1.98 -5.25 7.35
CA LEU A 73 -0.75 -5.53 8.07
C LEU A 73 -0.02 -4.25 8.48
N VAL A 74 0.11 -3.29 7.57
CA VAL A 74 0.74 -2.01 7.87
C VAL A 74 -0.04 -1.24 8.93
N GLN A 75 -1.37 -1.22 8.85
CA GLN A 75 -2.22 -0.54 9.82
C GLN A 75 -2.14 -1.19 11.22
N ILE A 76 -2.04 -2.51 11.31
CA ILE A 76 -1.90 -3.23 12.58
C ILE A 76 -0.52 -3.00 13.20
N ILE A 77 0.54 -2.88 12.39
CA ILE A 77 1.91 -2.69 12.88
C ILE A 77 2.16 -1.22 13.29
N GLY A 78 1.54 -0.28 12.60
CA GLY A 78 1.72 1.16 12.83
C GLY A 78 0.69 1.81 13.76
N LEU A 79 -0.27 1.03 14.29
CA LEU A 79 -1.11 1.37 15.44
C LEU A 79 -0.54 0.70 16.70
#